data_AF-L9VSQ1-F1
#
_entry.id   AF-L9VSQ1-F1
#
_cell.length_a   1.000
_cell.length_b   1.000
_cell.length_c   1.000
_cell.angle_alpha   90.00
_cell.angle_beta   90.00
_cell.angle_gamma   90.00
#
_symmetry.space_group_name_H-M   'P 1'
#
loop_
_entity.id
_entity.type
_entity.pdbx_description
1 polymer ?
#
loop_
_entity_poly.entity_id
_entity_poly.type
_entity_poly.pdbx_seq_one_letter_code
_entity_poly.pdbx_strand_id
1 'polypeptide(L)'
;MTDTENSREKQTDDENRREDGVPESPPECHRRGCTERATFVVLERYQEETGHGAVEAEAVLCQEHAAEESPTNLADSYADYVFRVEPLEETLDMDTA
;
A
#
# COMPACT_ATOMS: atom_id res chain seq x y z
N MET A 1 -24.16 42.92 38.57
CA MET A 1 -24.30 41.49 38.84
C MET A 1 -23.81 40.79 37.57
N THR A 2 -22.62 40.19 37.65
CA THR A 2 -22.18 38.91 37.04
C THR A 2 -23.05 38.31 35.93
N ASP A 3 -22.57 37.65 34.88
CA ASP A 3 -21.25 37.33 34.34
C ASP A 3 -21.53 36.61 33.00
N THR A 4 -20.60 36.71 32.05
CA THR A 4 -20.17 35.64 31.14
C THR A 4 -21.21 34.69 30.52
N GLU A 5 -21.54 34.94 29.26
CA GLU A 5 -21.82 33.88 28.28
C GLU A 5 -20.95 34.12 27.04
N ASN A 6 -19.63 33.95 27.22
CA ASN A 6 -18.71 33.76 26.12
C ASN A 6 -18.80 32.29 25.72
N SER A 7 -19.69 32.00 24.76
CA SER A 7 -19.91 30.68 24.18
C SER A 7 -18.62 30.15 23.58
N ARG A 8 -17.91 29.42 24.44
CA ARG A 8 -16.71 28.65 24.19
C ARG A 8 -17.07 27.47 23.30
N GLU A 9 -17.13 27.67 22.00
CA GLU A 9 -17.13 26.57 21.03
C GLU A 9 -15.92 26.73 20.10
N LYS A 10 -14.73 26.67 20.72
CA LYS A 10 -13.50 26.32 20.00
C LYS A 10 -13.57 24.81 19.75
N GLN A 11 -14.32 24.43 18.73
CA GLN A 11 -14.16 23.15 18.04
C GLN A 11 -12.81 23.21 17.32
N THR A 12 -11.76 22.89 18.07
CA THR A 12 -10.44 22.65 17.51
C THR A 12 -10.12 21.21 17.79
N ASP A 13 -9.71 20.53 16.73
CA ASP A 13 -8.83 19.38 16.80
C ASP A 13 -9.51 18.07 17.20
N ASP A 14 -10.26 17.51 16.26
CA ASP A 14 -10.14 16.09 15.99
C ASP A 14 -9.82 15.97 14.50
N GLU A 15 -8.66 16.52 14.12
CA GLU A 15 -7.88 15.81 13.11
C GLU A 15 -7.62 14.45 13.73
N ASN A 16 -8.52 13.50 13.47
CA ASN A 16 -8.16 12.10 13.32
C ASN A 16 -7.18 12.06 12.13
N ARG A 17 -5.99 12.60 12.40
CA ARG A 17 -4.72 12.29 11.79
C ARG A 17 -4.78 10.79 11.80
N ARG A 18 -5.14 10.24 10.64
CA ARG A 18 -4.96 8.84 10.33
C ARG A 18 -3.57 8.57 10.85
N GLU A 19 -3.48 7.85 11.96
CA GLU A 19 -2.25 7.19 12.34
C GLU A 19 -2.09 6.13 11.25
N ASP A 20 -1.71 6.61 10.06
CA ASP A 20 -0.93 5.89 9.09
C ASP A 20 0.42 5.70 9.79
N GLY A 21 0.40 4.90 10.85
CA GLY A 21 1.57 4.26 11.37
C GLY A 21 2.03 3.40 10.24
N VAL A 22 2.89 3.98 9.38
CA VAL A 22 3.74 3.22 8.49
C VAL A 22 4.25 2.08 9.35
N PRO A 23 3.91 0.82 9.03
CA PRO A 23 4.28 -0.28 9.89
C PRO A 23 5.80 -0.21 10.05
N GLU A 24 6.27 0.00 11.29
CA GLU A 24 7.72 0.09 11.61
C GLU A 24 8.46 -1.23 11.33
N SER A 25 7.75 -2.23 10.80
CA SER A 25 8.27 -3.52 10.38
C SER A 25 7.79 -3.83 8.96
N PRO A 26 8.68 -4.38 8.12
CA PRO A 26 8.29 -4.80 6.77
C PRO A 26 7.10 -5.76 6.84
N PRO A 27 6.13 -5.64 5.92
CA PRO A 27 4.92 -6.44 5.95
C PRO A 27 5.24 -7.94 5.82
N GLU A 28 4.36 -8.80 6.30
CA GLU A 28 4.47 -10.23 6.05
C GLU A 28 4.16 -10.56 4.58
N CYS A 29 4.73 -11.65 4.10
CA CYS A 29 4.46 -12.17 2.77
C CYS A 29 2.95 -12.41 2.58
N HIS A 30 2.39 -11.91 1.48
CA HIS A 30 0.97 -12.07 1.16
C HIS A 30 0.57 -13.53 0.85
N ARG A 31 1.55 -14.43 0.63
CA ARG A 31 1.27 -15.84 0.37
C ARG A 31 0.66 -16.51 1.59
N ARG A 32 -0.44 -17.23 1.36
CA ARG A 32 -1.18 -17.93 2.41
C ARG A 32 -0.29 -18.94 3.13
N GLY A 33 -0.14 -18.79 4.43
CA GLY A 33 0.68 -19.68 5.26
C GLY A 33 2.17 -19.37 5.24
N CYS A 34 2.59 -18.29 4.57
CA CYS A 34 3.93 -17.75 4.69
C CYS A 34 3.93 -16.65 5.76
N THR A 35 4.81 -16.77 6.74
CA THR A 35 5.02 -15.74 7.78
C THR A 35 6.39 -15.09 7.63
N GLU A 36 7.02 -15.26 6.46
CA GLU A 36 8.28 -14.60 6.16
C GLU A 36 8.05 -13.12 5.90
N ARG A 37 9.09 -12.30 6.12
CA ARG A 37 9.04 -10.88 5.82
C ARG A 37 9.02 -10.67 4.31
N ALA A 38 8.15 -9.79 3.85
CA ALA A 38 8.16 -9.33 2.49
C ALA A 38 9.38 -8.43 2.26
N THR A 39 10.07 -8.67 1.15
CA THR A 39 11.23 -7.88 0.72
C THR A 39 11.04 -7.34 -0.70
N PHE A 40 9.95 -7.72 -1.36
CA PHE A 40 9.59 -7.30 -2.70
C PHE A 40 8.10 -6.94 -2.78
N VAL A 41 7.77 -6.02 -3.67
CA VAL A 41 6.42 -5.74 -4.12
C VAL A 41 6.31 -6.16 -5.59
N VAL A 42 5.25 -6.89 -5.88
CA VAL A 42 4.89 -7.28 -7.25
C VAL A 42 3.71 -6.43 -7.66
N LEU A 43 3.89 -5.67 -8.75
CA LEU A 43 2.90 -4.79 -9.34
C LEU A 43 2.49 -5.37 -10.69
N GLU A 44 1.20 -5.65 -10.87
CA GLU A 44 0.62 -6.05 -12.14
C GLU A 44 -0.50 -5.09 -12.53
N ARG A 45 -0.29 -4.31 -13.60
CA ARG A 45 -1.32 -3.47 -14.21
C ARG A 45 -1.88 -4.15 -15.44
N TYR A 46 -3.19 -4.36 -15.45
CA TYR A 46 -3.90 -5.07 -16.51
C TYR A 46 -5.29 -4.48 -16.75
N GLN A 47 -5.85 -4.75 -17.94
CA GLN A 47 -7.21 -4.39 -18.26
C GLN A 47 -8.18 -5.38 -17.58
N GLU A 48 -9.10 -4.88 -16.76
CA GLU A 48 -10.09 -5.74 -16.12
C GLU A 48 -11.09 -6.30 -17.15
N GLU A 49 -11.41 -7.58 -17.04
CA GLU A 49 -12.32 -8.30 -17.94
C GLU A 49 -13.75 -7.74 -17.94
N THR A 50 -14.18 -7.10 -16.85
CA THR A 50 -15.54 -6.55 -16.77
C THR A 50 -15.68 -5.18 -17.46
N GLY A 51 -14.57 -4.65 -18.01
CA GLY A 51 -14.57 -3.47 -18.85
C GLY A 51 -14.58 -2.14 -18.08
N HIS A 52 -14.31 -2.14 -16.78
CA HIS A 52 -14.23 -0.92 -15.97
C HIS A 52 -12.94 -0.12 -16.18
N GLY A 53 -11.95 -0.69 -16.88
CA GLY A 53 -10.68 -0.03 -17.17
C GLY A 53 -9.48 -0.83 -16.66
N ALA A 54 -8.31 -0.20 -16.69
CA ALA A 54 -7.10 -0.79 -16.15
C ALA A 54 -7.10 -0.74 -14.63
N VAL A 55 -6.74 -1.86 -14.03
CA VAL A 55 -6.55 -2.04 -12.59
C VAL A 55 -5.10 -2.36 -12.31
N GLU A 56 -4.65 -1.98 -11.12
CA GLU A 56 -3.32 -2.30 -10.61
C GLU A 56 -3.48 -3.22 -9.41
N ALA A 57 -2.84 -4.38 -9.47
CA ALA A 57 -2.78 -5.35 -8.40
C ALA A 57 -1.39 -5.32 -7.78
N GLU A 58 -1.33 -5.22 -6.45
CA GLU A 58 -0.11 -5.16 -5.68
C GLU A 58 -0.04 -6.34 -4.72
N ALA A 59 1.12 -7.01 -4.64
CA ALA A 59 1.37 -8.09 -3.70
C ALA A 59 2.77 -7.98 -3.10
N VAL A 60 2.84 -7.86 -1.78
CA VAL A 60 4.11 -7.87 -1.04
C VAL A 60 4.52 -9.31 -0.74
N LEU A 61 5.75 -9.68 -1.11
CA LEU A 61 6.22 -11.06 -1.07
C LEU A 61 7.65 -11.17 -0.54
N CYS A 62 7.98 -12.30 0.06
CA CYS A 62 9.36 -12.65 0.35
C CYS A 62 10.10 -12.99 -0.96
N GLN A 63 11.43 -13.03 -0.90
CA GLN A 63 12.28 -13.31 -2.06
C GLN A 63 11.92 -14.62 -2.79
N GLU A 64 11.61 -15.68 -2.06
CA GLU A 64 11.26 -16.98 -2.64
C GLU A 64 9.98 -16.88 -3.47
N HIS A 65 8.91 -16.38 -2.87
CA HIS A 65 7.63 -16.27 -3.54
C HIS A 65 7.62 -15.21 -4.65
N ALA A 66 8.38 -14.11 -4.50
CA ALA A 66 8.54 -13.12 -5.57
C ALA A 66 9.23 -13.71 -6.82
N ALA A 67 10.12 -14.70 -6.65
CA ALA A 67 10.75 -15.40 -7.76
C ALA A 67 9.82 -16.41 -8.46
N GLU A 68 8.78 -16.88 -7.76
CA GLU A 68 7.75 -17.76 -8.31
C GLU A 68 6.57 -17.00 -8.95
N GLU A 69 6.41 -15.71 -8.64
CA GLU A 69 5.36 -14.91 -9.25
C GLU A 69 5.53 -14.82 -10.76
N SER A 70 4.40 -14.86 -11.44
CA SER A 70 4.34 -14.79 -12.89
C SER A 70 3.18 -13.91 -13.31
N PRO A 71 3.32 -13.15 -14.40
CA PRO A 71 2.24 -12.36 -14.96
C PRO A 71 1.01 -13.24 -15.25
N THR A 72 -0.14 -12.87 -14.70
CA THR A 72 -1.36 -13.69 -14.77
C THR A 72 -2.31 -13.22 -15.85
N ASN A 73 -2.30 -11.93 -16.19
CA ASN A 73 -3.26 -11.31 -17.10
C ASN A 73 -2.64 -10.96 -18.48
N LEU A 74 -1.83 -11.87 -19.04
CA LEU A 74 -1.22 -11.72 -20.38
C LEU A 74 -2.19 -11.95 -21.54
N ALA A 75 -3.41 -12.42 -21.26
CA ALA A 75 -4.37 -12.84 -22.28
C ALA A 75 -4.96 -11.65 -23.08
N ASP A 76 -5.03 -10.47 -22.46
CA ASP A 76 -5.47 -9.25 -23.12
C ASP A 76 -4.24 -8.48 -23.61
N SER A 77 -4.13 -8.23 -24.91
CA SER A 77 -3.05 -7.45 -25.51
C SER A 77 -3.22 -5.95 -25.19
N TYR A 78 -3.24 -5.64 -23.90
CA TYR A 78 -3.40 -4.32 -23.35
C TYR A 78 -2.10 -3.54 -23.51
N ALA A 79 -2.17 -2.39 -24.18
CA ALA A 79 -1.00 -1.61 -24.56
C ALA A 79 -0.21 -1.05 -23.36
N ASP A 80 -0.90 -0.78 -22.25
CA ASP A 80 -0.29 -0.31 -21.00
C ASP A 80 -0.14 -1.45 -19.97
N TYR A 81 -0.10 -2.71 -20.42
CA TYR A 81 0.18 -3.82 -19.52
C TYR A 81 1.57 -3.69 -18.91
N VAL A 82 1.65 -3.84 -17.59
CA VAL A 82 2.90 -3.73 -16.84
C VAL A 82 2.95 -4.85 -15.79
N PHE A 83 4.05 -5.59 -15.77
CA PHE A 83 4.39 -6.48 -14.67
C PHE A 83 5.78 -6.10 -14.16
N ARG A 84 5.88 -5.79 -12.87
CA ARG A 84 7.13 -5.38 -12.22
C ARG A 84 7.27 -6.08 -10.87
N VAL A 85 8.51 -6.43 -10.56
CA VAL A 85 8.92 -6.91 -9.24
C VAL A 85 9.98 -5.95 -8.76
N GLU A 86 9.68 -5.19 -7.71
CA GLU A 86 10.55 -4.16 -7.17
C GLU A 86 10.91 -4.52 -5.72
N PRO A 87 12.15 -4.28 -5.27
CA PRO A 87 12.49 -4.45 -3.86
C PRO A 87 11.66 -3.47 -3.03
N LEU A 88 11.14 -3.94 -1.90
CA LEU A 88 10.60 -3.05 -0.87
C LEU A 88 11.80 -2.31 -0.28
N GLU A 89 11.92 -1.02 -0.54
CA GLU A 89 12.84 -0.18 0.20
C GLU A 89 12.37 -0.22 1.66
N GLU A 90 13.10 -0.95 2.50
CA GLU A 90 12.97 -0.85 3.96
C GLU A 90 13.08 0.64 4.23
N THR A 91 12.01 1.28 4.71
CA THR A 91 11.93 2.74 4.84
C THR A 91 13.10 3.19 5.70
N LEU A 92 14.20 3.55 5.05
CA LEU A 92 15.29 4.30 5.61
C LEU A 92 14.71 5.69 5.78
N ASP A 93 13.90 5.83 6.84
CA ASP A 93 13.69 7.08 7.55
C ASP A 93 15.07 7.54 8.05
N MET A 94 15.87 8.05 7.12
CA MET A 94 17.20 8.55 7.38
C MET A 94 17.43 9.85 6.60
N ASP A 95 16.44 10.76 6.65
CA ASP A 95 16.64 12.21 6.64
C ASP A 95 15.32 12.91 7.02
N THR A 96 15.15 13.44 8.23
CA THR A 96 15.36 14.87 8.46
C THR A 96 15.68 15.10 9.93
N ALA A 97 16.92 15.55 10.17
CA ALA A 97 17.47 16.02 11.44
C ALA A 97 16.96 17.42 11.85
#